data_AF-A0A8X6SCR9-F1
#
_entry.id   AF-A0A8X6SCR9-F1
#
_cell.length_a   1.000
_cell.length_b   1.000
_cell.length_c   1.000
_cell.angle_alpha   90.00
_cell.angle_beta   90.00
_cell.angle_gamma   90.00
#
_symmetry.space_group_name_H-M   'P 1'
#
loop_
_entity.id
_entity.type
_entity.pdbx_description
1 polymer ?
#
loop_
_entity_poly.entity_id
_entity_poly.type
_entity_poly.pdbx_seq_one_letter_code
_entity_poly.pdbx_strand_id
1 'polypeptide(L)'
;MVWGAIAYDSWSTLIVVRGTLTGQRYVDDILRPHVEPFLNGLPGAIFQQDNARPHTARVAQDFLRHFQTLPWLACSPNLSPVEHV
;
A
#
# COMPACT_ATOMS: atom_id res chain seq x y z
N MET A 1 -11.79 -8.91 -2.66
CA MET A 1 -10.96 -7.98 -1.86
C MET A 1 -10.96 -6.63 -2.55
N VAL A 2 -10.92 -5.54 -1.81
CA VAL A 2 -10.71 -4.20 -2.38
C VAL A 2 -9.40 -3.65 -1.81
N TRP A 3 -8.66 -2.89 -2.61
CA TRP A 3 -7.49 -2.15 -2.18
C TRP A 3 -7.71 -0.66 -2.44
N GLY A 4 -7.23 0.20 -1.54
CA GLY A 4 -7.25 1.64 -1.71
C GLY A 4 -6.23 2.29 -0.79
N ALA A 5 -5.89 3.54 -1.10
CA ALA A 5 -5.05 4.38 -0.27
C ALA A 5 -5.73 5.74 -0.06
N ILE A 6 -5.45 6.34 1.09
CA ILE A 6 -5.88 7.69 1.45
C ILE A 6 -4.64 8.51 1.81
N ALA A 7 -4.74 9.82 1.58
CA ALA A 7 -3.81 10.83 2.05
C ALA A 7 -4.62 11.97 2.69
N TYR A 8 -3.94 13.01 3.17
CA TYR A 8 -4.58 14.11 3.90
C TYR A 8 -5.68 14.83 3.09
N ASP A 9 -5.43 15.10 1.81
CA ASP A 9 -6.32 15.87 0.92
C ASP A 9 -6.72 15.11 -0.35
N SER A 10 -6.38 13.82 -0.45
CA SER A 10 -6.61 13.01 -1.64
C SER A 10 -6.81 11.53 -1.30
N TRP A 11 -7.33 10.77 -2.26
CA TRP A 11 -7.54 9.33 -2.16
C TRP A 11 -7.25 8.66 -3.50
N SER A 12 -6.83 7.40 -3.47
CA SER A 12 -6.71 6.59 -4.67
C SER A 12 -8.08 6.12 -5.16
N THR A 13 -8.16 5.71 -6.41
CA THR A 13 -9.27 4.87 -6.86
C THR A 13 -9.28 3.55 -6.08
N LEU A 14 -10.46 3.00 -5.81
CA LEU A 14 -10.60 1.66 -5.22
C LEU A 14 -10.39 0.59 -6.29
N ILE A 15 -9.54 -0.40 -5.97
CA ILE A 15 -9.16 -1.48 -6.88
C ILE A 15 -9.82 -2.77 -6.42
N VAL A 16 -10.64 -3.37 -7.28
CA VAL A 16 -11.23 -4.69 -7.00
C VAL A 16 -10.20 -5.76 -7.30
N VAL A 17 -9.65 -6.37 -6.25
CA VAL A 17 -8.73 -7.51 -6.37
C VAL A 17 -9.53 -8.79 -6.52
N ARG A 18 -9.39 -9.42 -7.70
CA ARG A 18 -9.97 -10.73 -8.00
C ARG A 18 -9.04 -11.84 -7.54
N GLY A 19 -9.57 -12.74 -6.72
CA GLY A 19 -8.82 -13.87 -6.14
C GLY A 19 -7.84 -13.45 -5.04
N THR A 20 -6.91 -14.34 -4.73
CA THR A 20 -5.90 -14.12 -3.69
C THR A 20 -4.81 -13.17 -4.18
N LEU A 21 -4.52 -12.14 -3.38
CA LEU A 21 -3.39 -11.24 -3.60
C LEU A 21 -2.10 -11.93 -3.11
N THR A 22 -1.19 -12.23 -4.03
CA THR A 22 0.16 -12.73 -3.70
C THR A 22 1.15 -11.56 -3.68
N GLY A 23 2.37 -11.76 -3.17
CA GLY A 23 3.39 -10.70 -3.20
C GLY A 23 3.70 -10.20 -4.62
N GLN A 24 3.79 -11.11 -5.59
CA GLN A 24 4.03 -10.74 -7.00
C GLN A 24 2.85 -9.94 -7.57
N ARG A 25 1.62 -10.40 -7.35
CA ARG A 25 0.41 -9.68 -7.78
C ARG A 25 0.26 -8.35 -7.05
N TYR A 26 0.71 -8.24 -5.81
CA TYR A 26 0.71 -6.96 -5.12
C TYR A 26 1.61 -5.95 -5.84
N VAL A 27 2.77 -6.37 -6.34
CA VAL A 27 3.63 -5.49 -7.15
C VAL A 27 2.99 -5.15 -8.49
N ASP A 28 2.54 -6.17 -9.23
CA ASP A 28 2.11 -6.00 -10.62
C ASP A 28 0.71 -5.40 -10.76
N ASP A 29 -0.23 -5.77 -9.88
CA ASP A 29 -1.62 -5.35 -9.95
C ASP A 29 -1.87 -4.07 -9.11
N ILE A 30 -1.05 -3.78 -8.07
CA ILE A 30 -1.29 -2.69 -7.12
C ILE A 30 -0.15 -1.66 -7.08
N LEU A 31 1.06 -2.07 -6.69
CA LEU A 31 2.12 -1.12 -6.36
C LEU A 31 2.57 -0.32 -7.58
N ARG A 32 2.95 -1.01 -8.67
CA ARG A 32 3.45 -0.37 -9.88
C ARG A 32 2.38 0.45 -10.61
N PRO A 33 1.17 -0.07 -10.89
CA PRO A 33 0.18 0.69 -11.66
C PRO A 33 -0.55 1.79 -10.86
N HIS A 34 -0.61 1.69 -9.52
CA HIS A 34 -1.46 2.58 -8.73
C HIS A 34 -0.75 3.30 -7.57
N VAL A 35 0.08 2.60 -6.78
CA VAL A 35 0.79 3.24 -5.65
C VAL A 35 1.89 4.17 -6.13
N GLU A 36 2.76 3.72 -7.03
CA GLU A 36 3.88 4.51 -7.53
C GLU A 36 3.42 5.83 -8.18
N PRO A 37 2.44 5.84 -9.12
CA PRO A 37 1.93 7.09 -9.67
C PRO A 37 1.29 8.00 -8.62
N PHE A 38 0.56 7.42 -7.64
CA PHE A 38 -0.07 8.19 -6.57
C PHE A 38 0.97 8.86 -5.66
N LEU A 39 1.99 8.12 -5.23
CA LEU A 39 3.08 8.65 -4.41
C LEU A 39 3.94 9.67 -5.17
N ASN A 40 4.18 9.46 -6.47
CA ASN A 40 4.89 10.43 -7.30
C ASN A 40 4.13 11.76 -7.42
N GLY A 41 2.80 11.75 -7.26
CA GLY A 41 1.96 12.94 -7.18
C GLY A 41 1.93 13.61 -5.80
N LEU A 42 2.53 13.02 -4.77
CA LEU A 42 2.52 13.48 -3.39
C LEU A 42 3.96 13.68 -2.86
N PRO A 43 4.62 14.81 -3.20
CA PRO A 43 6.00 15.08 -2.77
C PRO A 43 6.18 15.00 -1.25
N GLY A 44 7.13 14.20 -0.80
CA GLY A 44 7.43 14.03 0.63
C GLY A 44 6.49 13.08 1.38
N ALA A 45 5.60 12.37 0.68
CA ALA A 45 4.73 11.37 1.31
C ALA A 45 5.52 10.16 1.83
N ILE A 46 5.06 9.62 2.97
CA ILE A 46 5.55 8.37 3.55
C ILE A 46 4.46 7.32 3.34
N PHE A 47 4.81 6.23 2.68
CA PHE A 47 3.87 5.14 2.40
C PHE A 47 3.69 4.24 3.63
N GLN A 48 2.43 4.09 4.07
CA GLN A 48 2.04 3.21 5.16
C GLN A 48 1.28 2.01 4.61
N GLN A 49 1.60 0.82 5.09
CA GLN A 49 0.84 -0.40 4.88
C GLN A 49 0.99 -1.33 6.09
N ASP A 50 0.05 -2.26 6.28
CA ASP A 50 0.17 -3.26 7.32
C ASP A 50 1.19 -4.37 6.97
N ASN A 51 1.42 -5.29 7.91
CA ASN A 51 2.36 -6.40 7.73
C ASN A 51 1.72 -7.65 7.10
N ALA A 52 0.67 -7.51 6.28
CA ALA A 52 0.08 -8.66 5.59
C ALA A 52 1.12 -9.42 4.75
N ARG A 53 0.91 -10.74 4.56
CA ARG A 53 1.86 -11.61 3.84
C ARG A 53 2.26 -11.10 2.44
N PRO A 54 1.36 -10.54 1.62
CA PRO A 54 1.74 -9.97 0.32
C PRO A 54 2.62 -8.71 0.45
N HIS A 55 2.40 -7.91 1.48
CA HIS A 55 3.12 -6.65 1.73
C HIS A 55 4.53 -6.91 2.24
N THR A 56 4.71 -7.95 3.06
CA THR A 56 6.02 -8.38 3.60
C THR A 56 6.79 -9.32 2.67
N ALA A 57 6.20 -9.72 1.53
CA ALA A 57 6.89 -10.52 0.54
C ALA A 57 8.11 -9.77 -0.01
N ARG A 58 9.23 -10.49 -0.20
CA ARG A 58 10.49 -9.89 -0.65
C ARG A 58 10.34 -9.03 -1.91
N VAL A 59 9.56 -9.49 -2.89
CA VAL A 59 9.35 -8.74 -4.13
C VAL A 59 8.64 -7.39 -3.91
N ALA A 60 7.70 -7.34 -2.96
CA ALA A 60 7.02 -6.10 -2.60
C ALA A 60 7.96 -5.16 -1.82
N GLN A 61 8.72 -5.70 -0.87
CA GLN A 61 9.71 -4.94 -0.12
C GLN A 61 10.82 -4.39 -1.02
N ASP A 62 11.32 -5.18 -1.98
CA ASP A 62 12.35 -4.75 -2.95
C ASP A 62 11.83 -3.62 -3.85
N PHE A 63 10.57 -3.69 -4.30
CA PHE A 63 9.94 -2.59 -5.03
C PHE A 63 9.88 -1.31 -4.20
N LEU A 64 9.45 -1.42 -2.94
CA LEU A 64 9.23 -0.29 -2.04
C LEU A 64 10.50 0.38 -1.53
N ARG A 65 11.69 -0.18 -1.75
CA ARG A 65 12.97 0.46 -1.35
C ARG A 65 13.20 1.83 -1.98
N HIS A 66 12.51 2.13 -3.09
CA HIS A 66 12.58 3.42 -3.76
C HIS A 66 11.67 4.49 -3.13
N PHE A 67 10.80 4.11 -2.19
CA PHE A 67 9.87 4.99 -1.50
C PHE A 67 10.19 5.05 0.00
N GLN A 68 9.84 6.16 0.64
CA GLN A 68 9.84 6.21 2.11
C GLN A 68 8.65 5.41 2.62
N THR A 69 8.91 4.47 3.54
CA THR A 69 7.87 3.63 4.14
C THR A 69 7.84 3.81 5.65
N LEU A 70 6.64 3.79 6.23
CA LEU A 70 6.46 3.86 7.68
C LEU A 70 6.59 2.44 8.26
N PRO A 71 7.49 2.19 9.23
CA PRO A 71 7.51 0.92 9.94
C PRO A 71 6.18 0.68 10.65
N TRP A 72 5.62 -0.52 10.49
CA TRP A 72 4.31 -0.86 11.04
C TRP A 72 4.41 -1.92 12.13
N LEU A 73 3.71 -1.71 13.24
CA LEU A 73 3.61 -2.69 14.32
C LEU A 73 2.53 -3.74 13.99
N ALA A 74 2.80 -5.00 14.34
CA ALA A 74 1.80 -6.05 14.21
C ALA A 74 0.57 -5.74 15.10
N CYS A 75 -0.61 -6.17 14.65
CA CYS A 75 -1.87 -6.08 15.40
C CYS A 75 -2.24 -4.66 15.90
N SER A 76 -1.88 -3.62 15.14
CA SER A 76 -2.15 -2.23 15.49
C SER A 76 -3.13 -1.55 14.51
N PRO A 77 -4.33 -2.11 14.26
CA PRO A 77 -5.29 -1.53 13.30
C PRO A 77 -5.77 -0.13 13.73
N ASN A 78 -5.84 0.13 15.05
CA ASN A 78 -6.22 1.42 15.61
C ASN A 78 -5.28 2.57 15.23
N LEU A 79 -4.05 2.28 14.81
CA LEU A 79 -3.10 3.29 14.34
C LEU A 79 -3.31 3.63 12.86
N SER A 80 -4.15 2.88 12.14
CA SER A 80 -4.36 3.06 10.71
C SER A 80 -5.56 3.98 10.45
N PRO A 81 -5.36 5.12 9.78
CA PRO A 81 -6.47 6.01 9.43
C PRO A 81 -7.51 5.35 8.52
N VAL A 82 -7.10 4.39 7.69
CA VAL A 82 -7.99 3.72 6.72
C VAL A 82 -9.09 2.88 7.39
N GLU A 83 -8.92 2.48 8.64
CA GLU A 83 -9.92 1.71 9.39
C GLU A 83 -11.10 2.59 9.88
N HIS A 84 -10.97 3.92 9.74
CA HIS A 84 -11.97 4.90 10.20
C HIS A 84 -12.65 5.65 9.04
N VAL A 85 -12.40 5.23 7.79
CA VAL A 85 -13.04 5.77 6.57
C VAL A 85 -14.12 4.81 6.09
#